data_AF-A0A9E5TBX0-F1
#
_entry.id   AF-A0A9E5TBX0-F1
#
_cell.length_a   1.000
_cell.length_b   1.000
_cell.length_c   1.000
_cell.angle_alpha   90.00
_cell.angle_beta   90.00
_cell.angle_gamma   90.00
#
_symmetry.space_group_name_H-M   'P 1'
#
loop_
_entity.id
_entity.type
_entity.pdbx_description
1 polymer ?
#
loop_
_entity_poly.entity_id
_entity_poly.type
_entity_poly.pdbx_seq_one_letter_code
_entity_poly.pdbx_strand_id
1 'polypeptide(L)' 'MSLSVHTLRAWRSKANGPDYFKVQSRILYRKEDLDHWVEKYRVKGATK' A
#
# COMPACT_ATOMS: atom_id res chain seq x y z
N MET A 1 -9.61 7.05 1.24
CA MET A 1 -9.64 5.84 2.11
C MET A 1 -8.39 5.86 2.98
N SER A 2 -8.49 5.65 4.29
CA SER A 2 -7.31 5.66 5.17
C SER A 2 -6.78 4.23 5.34
N LEU A 3 -5.59 3.94 4.81
CA LEU A 3 -4.89 2.68 5.03
C LEU A 3 -4.13 2.73 6.36
N SER A 4 -4.23 1.67 7.16
CA SER A 4 -3.50 1.58 8.43
C SER A 4 -2.00 1.37 8.20
N VAL A 5 -1.18 1.97 9.07
CA VAL A 5 0.29 1.78 9.07
C VAL A 5 0.66 0.30 9.21
N HIS A 6 -0.15 -0.49 9.92
CA HIS A 6 0.06 -1.93 10.06
C HIS A 6 -0.03 -2.66 8.73
N THR A 7 -1.00 -2.31 7.89
CA THR A 7 -1.16 -2.87 6.54
C THR A 7 0.06 -2.54 5.67
N LEU A 8 0.49 -1.28 5.67
CA LEU A 8 1.68 -0.85 4.93
C LEU A 8 2.96 -1.56 5.39
N ARG A 9 3.09 -1.79 6.70
CA ARG A 9 4.21 -2.54 7.27
C ARG A 9 4.19 -4.01 6.85
N ALA A 10 3.01 -4.64 6.85
CA ALA A 10 2.84 -6.02 6.42
C ALA A 10 3.19 -6.21 4.93
N TRP A 11 2.75 -5.28 4.07
CA TRP A 11 3.10 -5.28 2.65
C TRP A 11 4.60 -5.17 2.41
N ARG A 12 5.28 -4.26 3.11
CA ARG A 12 6.75 -4.16 3.06
C ARG A 12 7.44 -5.45 3.52
N SER A 13 6.98 -6.03 4.63
CA SER A 13 7.56 -7.27 5.14
C SER A 13 7.42 -8.45 4.17
N LYS A 14 6.39 -8.43 3.33
CA LYS A 14 6.12 -9.47 2.34
C LYS A 14 6.69 -9.14 0.95
N ALA A 15 7.42 -8.03 0.81
CA ALA A 15 7.87 -7.47 -0.47
C ALA A 15 6.75 -7.39 -1.54
N ASN A 16 5.51 -7.23 -1.08
CA ASN A 16 4.32 -7.27 -1.92
C ASN A 16 3.45 -6.06 -1.55
N GLY A 17 3.64 -4.97 -2.28
CA GLY A 17 3.03 -3.68 -2.00
C GLY A 17 3.48 -2.60 -2.99
N PRO A 18 2.92 -1.37 -2.84
CA PRO A 18 3.28 -0.23 -3.67
C PRO A 18 4.71 0.22 -3.41
N ASP A 19 5.28 0.89 -4.40
CA ASP A 19 6.58 1.54 -4.28
C ASP A 19 6.59 2.51 -3.10
N TYR A 20 7.71 2.48 -2.37
CA TYR A 20 7.91 3.32 -1.20
C TYR A 20 9.25 4.06 -1.31
N PHE A 21 9.25 5.28 -0.81
CA PHE A 21 10.43 6.12 -0.73
C PHE A 21 10.92 6.13 0.71
N LYS A 22 12.19 5.79 0.91
CA LYS A 22 12.84 5.94 2.22
C LYS A 22 13.50 7.31 2.27
N VAL A 23 12.93 8.22 3.06
CA VAL A 23 13.50 9.53 3.34
C VAL A 23 14.02 9.53 4.76
N GLN A 24 15.34 9.46 4.91
CA GLN A 24 16.01 9.28 6.19
C GLN A 24 15.48 8.05 6.96
N SER A 25 14.82 8.27 8.10
CA SER A 25 14.21 7.23 8.95
C SER A 25 12.74 6.98 8.63
N ARG A 26 12.15 7.75 7.69
CA ARG A 26 10.72 7.65 7.35
C ARG A 26 10.52 6.89 6.05
N ILE A 27 9.51 6.03 6.06
CA ILE A 27 8.98 5.38 4.85
C ILE A 27 7.78 6.22 4.41
N LEU A 28 7.84 6.74 3.20
CA LEU A 28 6.79 7.54 2.59
C LEU A 28 6.23 6.79 1.39
N TYR A 29 4.93 6.92 1.19
CA TYR A 29 4.24 6.42 0.02
C TYR A 29 3.72 7.62 -0.74
N ARG A 30 3.94 7.65 -2.05
CA ARG A 30 3.22 8.60 -2.90
C ARG A 30 1.76 8.17 -2.91
N LYS A 31 0.88 9.15 -2.73
CA LYS A 31 -0.56 8.89 -2.71
C LYS A 31 -1.03 8.25 -4.02
N GLU A 32 -0.54 8.75 -5.15
CA GLU A 32 -0.88 8.25 -6.49
C GLU A 32 -0.49 6.79 -6.67
N ASP A 33 0.75 6.42 -6.35
CA ASP A 33 1.21 5.02 -6.43
C ASP A 33 0.44 4.10 -5.49
N LEU A 34 0.09 4.60 -4.30
CA LEU A 34 -0.71 3.88 -3.32
C LEU A 34 -2.14 3.62 -3.85
N ASP A 35 -2.79 4.65 -4.39
CA ASP A 35 -4.13 4.56 -4.95
C ASP A 35 -4.14 3.66 -6.20
N HIS A 36 -3.16 3.78 -7.08
CA HIS A 36 -3.01 2.92 -8.26
C HIS A 36 -2.78 1.45 -7.88
N TRP A 37 -1.94 1.19 -6.88
CA TRP A 37 -1.72 -0.16 -6.38
C TRP A 37 -2.99 -0.72 -5.75
N VAL A 38 -3.66 0.05 -4.90
CA VAL A 38 -4.92 -0.37 -4.28
C VAL A 38 -5.94 -0.69 -5.35
N GLU A 39 -6.12 0.15 -6.37
CA GLU A 39 -7.07 -0.10 -7.46
C GLU A 39 -6.67 -1.33 -8.28
N LYS A 40 -5.40 -1.48 -8.63
CA LYS A 40 -4.87 -2.63 -9.38
C LYS A 40 -5.09 -3.97 -8.65
N TYR A 41 -4.91 -3.97 -7.34
CA TYR A 41 -5.05 -5.17 -6.50
C TYR A 41 -6.36 -5.21 -5.72
N ARG A 42 -7.30 -4.31 -6.03
CA ARG A 42 -8.64 -4.33 -5.47
C ARG A 42 -9.33 -5.55 -6.03
N VAL A 43 -9.24 -6.65 -5.30
CA VAL A 43 -10.10 -7.79 -5.53
C VAL A 43 -11.52 -7.25 -5.37
N LYS A 44 -12.30 -7.21 -6.46
CA LYS A 44 -13.73 -6.98 -6.37
C LYS A 44 -14.26 -8.13 -5.54
N GLY A 45 -14.36 -7.93 -4.23
CA GLY A 45 -14.94 -8.91 -3.33
C GLY A 45 -16.29 -9.27 -3.92
N ALA A 46 -16.42 -10.53 -4.34
CA ALA A 46 -17.69 -11.10 -4.72
C ALA A 46 -18.65 -10.85 -3.56
N THR A 47 -19.59 -9.93 -3.76
CA THR A 47 -20.81 -9.87 -2.97
C THR A 47 -21.49 -11.21 -3.16
N LYS A 48 -21.52 -12.02 -2.10
CA LYS A 48 -22.43 -13.14 -1.98
C LYS A 48 -23.55 -12.72 -1.04
#